data_AF-A0A951Q7M9-F1
#
_entry.id   AF-A0A951Q7M9-F1
#
_cell.length_a   1.000
_cell.length_b   1.000
_cell.length_c   1.000
_cell.angle_alpha   90.00
_cell.angle_beta   90.00
_cell.angle_gamma   90.00
#
_symmetry.space_group_name_H-M   'P 1'
#
loop_
_entity.id
_entity.type
_entity.pdbx_description
1 polymer ?
#
loop_
_entity_poly.entity_id
_entity_poly.type
_entity_poly.pdbx_seq_one_letter_code
_entity_poly.pdbx_strand_id
1 'polypeptide(L)'
;MIDKQLVGCVTLLTMSKTYWIDGTLYRYLTSSDSIKHTQYYFRPLPRQSKSADLKLNRDKVLRRCYEIPSLYNQHHATQTATAIQQSLF
;
A
#
# COMPACT_ATOMS: atom_id res chain seq x y z
N MET A 1 10.67 5.53 -13.20
CA MET A 1 9.24 5.69 -12.91
C MET A 1 8.78 4.48 -12.11
N ILE A 2 7.98 4.66 -11.06
CA ILE A 2 7.36 3.52 -10.36
C ILE A 2 6.19 3.05 -11.22
N ASP A 3 6.22 1.79 -11.65
CA ASP A 3 5.12 1.17 -12.38
C ASP A 3 3.88 1.10 -11.48
N LYS A 4 2.75 1.59 -12.01
CA LYS A 4 1.46 1.67 -11.30
C LYS A 4 0.41 1.01 -12.17
N GLN A 5 -0.14 -0.09 -11.70
CA GLN A 5 -1.19 -0.81 -12.40
C GLN A 5 -2.54 -0.56 -11.74
N LEU A 6 -3.54 -0.08 -12.49
CA LEU A 6 -4.88 0.11 -11.93
C LEU A 6 -5.48 -1.25 -11.51
N VAL A 7 -6.04 -1.33 -10.31
CA VAL A 7 -6.70 -2.55 -9.82
C VAL A 7 -8.03 -2.74 -10.56
N GLY A 8 -8.09 -3.71 -11.47
CA GLY A 8 -9.30 -4.01 -12.24
C GLY A 8 -10.36 -4.83 -11.50
N CYS A 9 -9.98 -5.55 -10.45
CA CYS A 9 -10.88 -6.43 -9.70
C CYS A 9 -10.57 -6.40 -8.20
N VAL A 10 -11.61 -6.26 -7.37
CA VAL A 10 -11.49 -6.27 -5.90
C VAL A 10 -11.02 -7.61 -5.32
N THR A 11 -11.23 -8.70 -6.04
CA THR A 11 -10.76 -10.04 -5.65
C THR A 11 -9.24 -10.20 -5.76
N LEU A 12 -8.55 -9.29 -6.46
CA LEU A 12 -7.10 -9.25 -6.58
C LEU A 12 -6.44 -8.50 -5.40
N LEU A 13 -7.24 -7.95 -4.49
CA LEU A 13 -6.75 -7.30 -3.29
C LEU A 13 -6.19 -8.34 -2.30
N THR A 14 -4.93 -8.18 -1.93
CA THR A 14 -4.24 -9.10 -1.01
C THR A 14 -3.36 -8.30 -0.04
N MET A 15 -3.18 -8.81 1.18
CA MET A 15 -2.42 -8.12 2.23
C MET A 15 -0.91 -8.02 1.90
N SER A 16 -0.38 -8.91 1.05
CA SER A 16 1.03 -8.92 0.64
C SER A 16 1.40 -7.81 -0.35
N LYS A 17 0.41 -7.20 -1.00
CA LYS A 17 0.62 -6.18 -2.02
C LYS A 17 0.56 -4.78 -1.43
N THR A 18 1.19 -3.84 -2.13
CA THR A 18 1.16 -2.41 -1.80
C THR A 18 0.32 -1.67 -2.82
N TYR A 19 -0.55 -0.80 -2.34
CA TYR A 19 -1.49 -0.02 -3.13
C TYR A 19 -1.19 1.48 -3.00
N TRP A 20 -1.19 2.20 -4.11
CA TRP A 20 -1.10 3.65 -4.15
C TRP A 20 -2.49 4.24 -4.35
N ILE A 21 -2.88 5.11 -3.42
CA ILE A 21 -4.20 5.73 -3.38
C ILE A 21 -4.00 7.21 -3.01
N ASP A 22 -4.45 8.12 -3.87
CA ASP A 22 -4.44 9.57 -3.62
C ASP A 22 -3.08 10.08 -3.08
N GLY A 23 -1.96 9.62 -3.65
CA GLY A 23 -0.61 10.05 -3.27
C GLY A 23 0.02 9.33 -2.08
N THR A 24 -0.68 8.40 -1.43
CA THR A 24 -0.23 7.69 -0.22
C THR A 24 -0.15 6.18 -0.47
N LEU A 25 0.77 5.47 0.18
CA LEU A 25 0.88 4.01 0.05
C LEU A 25 0.14 3.32 1.19
N TYR A 26 -0.71 2.38 0.82
CA TYR A 26 -1.53 1.60 1.71
C TYR A 26 -1.30 0.11 1.50
N ARG A 27 -1.56 -0.65 2.56
CA ARG A 27 -1.67 -2.10 2.54
C ARG A 27 -3.12 -2.49 2.76
N TYR A 28 -3.61 -3.46 1.99
CA TYR A 28 -4.95 -3.99 2.20
C TYR A 28 -5.01 -4.77 3.52
N LEU A 29 -6.06 -4.55 4.31
CA LEU A 29 -6.30 -5.26 5.57
C LEU A 29 -7.36 -6.33 5.40
N THR A 30 -8.58 -5.90 5.12
CA THR A 30 -9.74 -6.79 5.07
C THR A 30 -10.89 -6.11 4.34
N SER A 31 -11.89 -6.90 3.96
CA SER A 31 -13.19 -6.42 3.51
C SER A 31 -14.24 -6.75 4.55
N SER A 32 -15.15 -5.81 4.79
CA SER A 32 -16.36 -6.05 5.57
C SER A 32 -17.57 -5.90 4.67
N ASP A 33 -18.38 -6.93 4.59
CA ASP A 33 -19.68 -6.85 3.96
C ASP A 33 -20.63 -6.08 4.86
N SER A 34 -20.91 -4.84 4.47
CA SER A 34 -21.95 -4.03 5.09
C SER A 34 -23.24 -4.20 4.31
N ILE A 35 -24.38 -4.14 5.02
CA ILE A 35 -25.74 -4.27 4.46
C ILE A 35 -25.97 -3.38 3.23
N LYS A 36 -25.30 -2.22 3.16
CA LYS A 36 -25.39 -1.30 2.01
C LYS A 36 -24.36 -1.62 0.92
N HIS A 37 -23.07 -1.63 1.26
CA HIS A 37 -21.98 -1.83 0.30
C HIS A 37 -20.76 -2.46 0.99
N THR A 38 -20.12 -3.43 0.33
CA THR A 38 -18.83 -3.98 0.77
C THR A 38 -17.78 -2.88 0.91
N GLN A 39 -17.16 -2.85 2.08
CA GLN A 39 -16.16 -1.87 2.49
C GLN A 39 -14.79 -2.53 2.50
N TYR A 40 -13.81 -1.87 1.92
CA TYR A 40 -12.43 -2.33 1.85
C TYR A 40 -11.57 -1.42 2.73
N TYR A 41 -10.81 -2.05 3.63
CA TYR A 41 -9.97 -1.35 4.61
C TYR A 41 -8.52 -1.40 4.18
N PHE A 42 -7.87 -0.24 4.29
CA PHE A 42 -6.50 0.00 3.85
C PHE A 42 -5.74 0.69 4.96
N ARG A 43 -4.59 0.15 5.35
CA ARG A 43 -3.71 0.72 6.37
C ARG A 43 -2.52 1.42 5.74
N PRO A 44 -2.22 2.68 6.09
CA PRO A 44 -1.04 3.36 5.59
C PRO A 44 0.24 2.66 6.07
N LEU A 45 1.29 2.70 5.27
CA LEU A 45 2.59 2.16 5.70
C LEU A 45 3.21 3.03 6.81
N PRO A 46 4.00 2.42 7.73
CA PRO A 46 4.66 3.18 8.79
C PRO A 46 5.60 4.25 8.20
N ARG A 47 5.75 5.37 8.94
CA ARG A 47 6.55 6.56 8.55
C ARG A 47 5.93 7.43 7.44
N GLN A 48 4.62 7.36 7.24
CA GLN A 48 3.88 8.29 6.36
C GLN A 48 3.12 9.33 7.18
N SER A 49 2.86 10.51 6.60
CA SER A 49 2.12 11.59 7.30
C SER A 49 0.67 11.22 7.62
N LYS A 50 0.06 10.27 6.89
CA LYS A 50 -1.28 9.77 7.19
C LYS A 50 -1.18 8.52 8.05
N SER A 51 -1.71 8.58 9.26
CA SER A 51 -1.75 7.45 10.20
C SER A 51 -3.13 6.77 10.27
N ALA A 52 -4.16 7.37 9.68
CA ALA A 52 -5.52 6.83 9.73
C ALA A 52 -5.74 5.74 8.68
N ASP A 53 -6.44 4.67 9.09
CA ASP A 53 -6.91 3.63 8.18
C ASP A 53 -7.94 4.22 7.20
N LEU A 54 -7.79 3.90 5.92
CA LEU A 54 -8.65 4.36 4.83
C LEU A 54 -9.72 3.30 4.52
N LYS A 55 -10.97 3.75 4.42
CA LYS A 55 -12.13 2.92 4.08
C LYS A 55 -12.66 3.31 2.70
N LEU A 56 -12.75 2.35 1.79
CA LEU A 56 -13.22 2.57 0.41
C LEU A 56 -14.33 1.58 0.01
N ASN A 57 -15.24 2.06 -0.83
CA ASN A 57 -16.23 1.21 -1.51
C ASN A 57 -15.62 0.56 -2.76
N ARG A 58 -16.24 -0.51 -3.27
CA ARG A 58 -15.84 -1.20 -4.51
C ARG A 58 -15.57 -0.24 -5.68
N ASP A 59 -16.47 0.70 -5.97
CA ASP A 59 -16.32 1.67 -7.06
C ASP A 59 -15.07 2.55 -6.90
N LYS A 60 -14.80 3.02 -5.68
CA LYS A 60 -13.63 3.85 -5.40
C LYS A 60 -12.32 3.07 -5.55
N VAL A 61 -12.31 1.79 -5.18
CA VAL A 61 -11.15 0.92 -5.38
C VAL A 61 -10.82 0.84 -6.87
N LEU A 62 -11.80 0.54 -7.71
CA LEU A 62 -11.58 0.34 -9.15
C LEU A 62 -11.18 1.61 -9.89
N ARG A 63 -11.47 2.80 -9.34
CA ARG A 63 -11.14 4.09 -9.96
C ARG A 63 -9.86 4.72 -9.45
N ARG A 64 -9.45 4.43 -8.21
CA ARG A 64 -8.37 5.18 -7.52
C ARG A 64 -7.27 4.31 -6.93
N CYS A 65 -7.46 2.99 -6.84
CA CYS A 65 -6.42 2.10 -6.31
C CYS A 65 -5.51 1.61 -7.42
N TYR A 66 -4.22 1.89 -7.27
CA TYR A 66 -3.18 1.38 -8.15
C TYR A 66 -2.29 0.39 -7.38
N GLU A 67 -2.08 -0.79 -7.92
CA GLU A 67 -1.06 -1.74 -7.49
C GLU A 67 0.34 -1.22 -7.84
N ILE A 68 1.32 -1.46 -6.96
CA ILE A 68 2.74 -1.19 -7.27
C ILE A 68 3.53 -2.52 -7.20
N PRO A 69 3.72 -3.20 -8.36
CA PRO A 69 4.43 -4.48 -8.45
C PRO A 69 5.82 -4.49 -7.87
N SER A 70 6.55 -3.39 -8.02
CA SER A 70 7.91 -3.26 -7.52
C SER A 70 8.03 -3.31 -5.99
N LEU A 71 6.92 -3.18 -5.25
CA LEU A 71 6.90 -3.13 -3.79
C LEU A 71 6.38 -4.40 -3.11
N TYR A 72 6.06 -5.47 -3.85
CA TYR A 72 5.47 -6.68 -3.26
C TYR A 72 6.43 -7.47 -2.36
N ASN A 73 7.75 -7.28 -2.54
CA ASN A 73 8.78 -8.03 -1.81
C ASN A 73 9.62 -7.20 -0.83
N GLN A 74 9.26 -5.93 -0.56
CA GLN A 74 10.04 -5.08 0.36
C GLN A 74 9.81 -5.41 1.86
N HIS A 75 9.33 -6.60 2.18
CA HIS A 75 9.27 -7.10 3.56
C HIS A 75 10.68 -7.33 4.16
N HIS A 76 11.71 -7.45 3.32
CA HIS A 76 13.12 -7.59 3.71
C HIS A 76 13.94 -6.34 3.36
N ALA A 77 13.47 -5.15 3.76
CA ALA A 77 14.40 -4.03 3.88
C ALA A 77 15.27 -4.27 5.12
N THR A 78 16.27 -5.14 4.99
CA THR A 78 17.41 -5.20 5.91
C THR A 78 17.96 -3.79 5.96
N GLN A 79 17.84 -3.14 7.11
CA GLN A 79 18.48 -1.86 7.36
C GLN A 79 19.99 -2.09 7.32
N THR A 80 20.62 -2.00 6.15
CA THR A 80 22.07 -1.96 6.05
C THR A 80 22.52 -0.61 6.54
N ALA A 81 22.65 -0.49 7.87
CA ALA A 81 23.34 0.60 8.53
C ALA A 81 24.85 0.38 8.40
N THR A 82 25.39 0.44 7.18
CA THR A 82 26.84 0.64 7.00
C THR A 82 27.10 2.14 7.04
N ALA A 83 27.19 2.68 8.26
CA ALA A 83 27.87 3.94 8.50
C ALA A 83 29.37 3.70 8.26
N ILE A 84 29.84 3.90 7.02
CA ILE A 84 31.27 3.96 6.76
C ILE A 84 31.71 5.39 7.13
N GLN A 85 32.23 5.54 8.35
CA GLN A 85 32.96 6.74 8.74
C GLN A 85 34.33 6.69 8.07
N GLN A 86 34.49 7.37 6.93
CA GLN A 86 35.81 7.62 6.37
C GLN A 86 36.42 8.84 7.08
N SER A 87 37.12 8.61 8.19
CA SER A 87 38.12 9.56 8.64
C SER A 87 39.39 9.33 7.84
N LEU A 88 39.67 10.27 6.93
CA LEU A 88 40.98 10.42 6.30
C LEU A 88 42.01 10.72 7.41
N PHE A 89 43.18 10.10 7.27
CA PHE A 89 44.37 10.29 8.11
C PHE A 89 44.73 11.77 8.30
#